data_AF-M0EQ08-F1
#
_entry.id   AF-M0EQ08-F1
#
_cell.length_a   1.000
_cell.length_b   1.000
_cell.length_c   1.000
_cell.angle_alpha   90.00
_cell.angle_beta   90.00
_cell.angle_gamma   90.00
#
_symmetry.space_group_name_H-M   'P 1'
#
loop_
_entity.id
_entity.type
_entity.pdbx_description
1 polymer ?
#
loop_
_entity_poly.entity_id
_entity_poly.type
_entity_poly.pdbx_seq_one_letter_code
_entity_poly.pdbx_strand_id
1 'polypeptide(L)'
;MNLYTIDLPDRRTEIAPRSGGHETATTSVLNAGTFVKSNGVSSRSFDIDVRFDSDRRATWYANALEQLGNNPAIDALPFGECTHAGFDGYYIASSTSRNPIMADPAGSDLAVIDATESLTLTLERAGTRKKHEISVETAPNQPTPGSPFGNDLTGLVGIPADARRVRIVDSTSQPTQRDRPTPVATVEAEHGAVDLFDATAETIDEPTYLYDLAYELQGDVDPGVWDTYGNDSIRDADDIMSWGCVFATSHDFDGAVVIENGLLRVTIDEPDITDSTASLQAETYDATSDSWSVVGLPSYADGDIATDWTPLDVDLVRIGQSRVAVRIEFEAVAGDQAGDIYAADVQLDRGRDALFITETSDGEMPADLEALLDPIAATTVIDPGVEQGLVAREEVRR
;
A
#
# COMPACT_ATOMS: atom_id res chain seq x y z
N MET A 1 8.08 5.89 -17.49
CA MET A 1 6.95 6.66 -16.92
C MET A 1 6.27 5.79 -15.89
N ASN A 2 5.74 6.37 -14.82
CA ASN A 2 5.34 5.57 -13.65
C ASN A 2 3.89 5.88 -13.26
N LEU A 3 3.12 4.83 -12.99
CA LEU A 3 1.79 4.92 -12.40
C LEU A 3 1.88 4.34 -10.99
N TYR A 4 1.88 5.22 -9.99
CA TYR A 4 2.23 4.84 -8.62
C TYR A 4 3.57 4.08 -8.59
N THR A 5 3.63 2.90 -7.97
CA THR A 5 4.83 2.06 -7.88
C THR A 5 5.09 1.20 -9.12
N ILE A 6 4.19 1.20 -10.12
CA ILE A 6 4.35 0.38 -11.32
C ILE A 6 5.05 1.18 -12.42
N ASP A 7 6.24 0.71 -12.80
CA ASP A 7 6.98 1.19 -13.96
C ASP A 7 6.29 0.73 -15.26
N LEU A 8 5.82 1.68 -16.07
CA LEU A 8 5.24 1.37 -17.37
C LEU A 8 6.32 1.45 -18.46
N PRO A 9 6.51 0.38 -19.26
CA PRO A 9 7.54 0.39 -20.31
C PRO A 9 7.18 1.38 -21.43
N ASP A 10 7.97 2.45 -21.56
CA ASP A 10 7.74 3.60 -22.45
C ASP A 10 7.56 3.24 -23.95
N ARG A 11 8.12 2.12 -24.44
CA ARG A 11 8.04 1.73 -25.87
C ARG A 11 6.86 0.82 -26.22
N ARG A 12 6.13 0.32 -25.23
CA ARG A 12 5.00 -0.61 -25.41
C ARG A 12 3.69 -0.10 -24.82
N THR A 13 3.68 1.17 -24.43
CA THR A 13 2.51 1.82 -23.87
C THR A 13 2.02 2.88 -24.84
N GLU A 14 0.76 2.76 -25.26
CA GLU A 14 0.09 3.76 -26.09
C GLU A 14 -0.86 4.58 -25.22
N ILE A 15 -0.77 5.91 -25.33
CA ILE A 15 -1.68 6.84 -24.63
C ILE A 15 -2.63 7.44 -25.66
N ALA A 16 -3.90 7.06 -25.58
CA ALA A 16 -4.94 7.55 -26.47
C ALA A 16 -5.85 8.54 -25.72
N PRO A 17 -5.84 9.85 -26.05
CA PRO A 17 -6.75 10.79 -25.40
C PRO A 17 -8.19 10.46 -25.80
N ARG A 18 -9.06 10.25 -24.81
CA ARG A 18 -10.51 10.31 -25.04
C ARG A 18 -10.88 11.79 -25.13
N SER A 19 -11.59 12.16 -26.19
CA SER A 19 -11.89 13.56 -26.48
C SER A 19 -12.65 14.22 -25.32
N GLY A 20 -11.95 15.00 -24.49
CA GLY A 20 -12.56 15.89 -23.51
C GLY A 20 -13.18 17.09 -24.22
N GLY A 21 -14.51 17.11 -24.34
CA GLY A 21 -15.25 18.26 -24.88
C GLY A 21 -15.29 19.41 -23.87
N HIS A 22 -15.13 20.65 -24.32
CA HIS A 22 -15.45 21.80 -23.47
C HIS A 22 -16.97 21.98 -23.39
N GLU A 23 -17.55 21.79 -22.20
CA GLU A 23 -18.92 22.25 -21.96
C GLU A 23 -18.93 23.78 -21.88
N THR A 24 -19.37 24.40 -22.97
CA THR A 24 -19.58 25.84 -23.04
C THR A 24 -21.08 26.11 -22.99
N ALA A 25 -21.53 26.80 -21.94
CA ALA A 25 -22.90 27.29 -21.88
C ALA A 25 -22.93 28.67 -22.54
N THR A 26 -23.41 28.72 -23.79
CA THR A 26 -23.67 29.98 -24.49
C THR A 26 -25.01 30.54 -24.03
N THR A 27 -24.97 31.67 -23.32
CA THR A 27 -26.19 32.44 -23.03
C THR A 27 -26.24 33.65 -23.96
N SER A 28 -27.15 33.64 -24.93
CA SER A 28 -27.36 34.78 -25.83
C SER A 28 -28.31 35.79 -25.19
N VAL A 29 -27.81 36.96 -24.81
CA VAL A 29 -28.64 38.09 -24.38
C VAL A 29 -28.80 39.03 -25.57
N LEU A 30 -30.03 39.25 -26.03
CA LEU A 30 -30.31 40.25 -27.07
C LEU A 30 -29.88 41.64 -26.57
N ASN A 31 -28.94 42.28 -27.28
CA ASN A 31 -28.32 43.61 -27.08
C ASN A 31 -27.03 43.74 -26.24
N ALA A 32 -26.36 42.67 -25.84
CA ALA A 32 -24.96 42.76 -25.38
C ALA A 32 -24.22 41.47 -25.76
N GLY A 33 -22.97 41.57 -26.21
CA GLY A 33 -22.21 40.48 -26.83
C GLY A 33 -22.25 39.13 -26.11
N THR A 34 -22.01 38.06 -26.87
CA THR A 34 -21.99 36.68 -26.36
C THR A 34 -20.97 36.52 -25.24
N PHE A 35 -21.43 36.25 -24.02
CA PHE A 35 -20.58 35.82 -22.92
C PHE A 35 -20.49 34.30 -22.95
N VAL A 36 -19.30 33.78 -23.23
CA VAL A 36 -19.00 32.34 -23.07
C VAL A 36 -18.52 32.16 -21.64
N LYS A 37 -19.34 31.54 -20.79
CA LYS A 37 -18.91 31.06 -19.48
C LYS A 37 -18.51 29.59 -19.65
N SER A 38 -17.24 29.28 -19.45
CA SER A 38 -16.80 27.90 -19.29
C SER A 38 -17.33 27.42 -17.95
N ASN A 39 -18.24 26.45 -17.97
CA ASN A 39 -18.86 25.90 -16.75
C ASN A 39 -18.07 24.73 -16.17
N GLY A 40 -17.00 24.29 -16.85
CA GLY A 40 -16.11 23.23 -16.40
C GLY A 40 -15.04 22.96 -17.44
N VAL A 41 -13.91 22.45 -16.96
CA VAL A 41 -12.98 21.69 -17.80
C VAL A 41 -13.50 20.25 -17.69
N SER A 42 -13.86 19.61 -18.79
CA SER A 42 -14.09 18.16 -18.76
C SER A 42 -12.86 17.50 -18.16
N SER A 43 -13.06 16.52 -17.27
CA SER A 43 -11.96 15.67 -16.82
C SER A 43 -11.26 15.17 -18.08
N ARG A 44 -9.95 15.47 -18.19
CA ARG A 44 -9.16 14.88 -19.26
C ARG A 44 -9.09 13.39 -18.93
N SER A 45 -9.83 12.59 -19.66
CA SER A 45 -9.69 11.14 -19.62
C SER A 45 -8.82 10.68 -20.77
N PHE A 46 -8.04 9.64 -20.53
CA PHE A 46 -7.29 8.95 -21.57
C PHE A 46 -7.23 7.48 -21.26
N ASP A 47 -7.06 6.71 -22.33
CA ASP A 47 -6.82 5.29 -22.26
C ASP A 47 -5.30 5.09 -22.28
N ILE A 48 -4.79 4.29 -21.34
CA ILE A 48 -3.44 3.72 -21.40
C ILE A 48 -3.59 2.27 -21.86
N ASP A 49 -3.09 1.97 -23.05
CA ASP A 49 -2.94 0.62 -23.55
C ASP A 49 -1.51 0.15 -23.27
N VAL A 50 -1.35 -0.80 -22.35
CA VAL A 50 -0.07 -1.39 -21.98
C VAL A 50 0.04 -2.78 -22.58
N ARG A 51 1.18 -3.09 -23.18
CA ARG A 51 1.49 -4.42 -23.69
C ARG A 51 2.79 -4.96 -23.09
N PHE A 52 2.70 -6.11 -22.45
CA PHE A 52 3.83 -6.87 -21.92
C PHE A 52 4.08 -8.04 -22.87
N ASP A 53 5.21 -8.03 -23.59
CA ASP A 53 5.58 -9.11 -24.52
C ASP A 53 6.76 -9.92 -24.03
N SER A 54 6.65 -11.24 -24.20
CA SER A 54 7.77 -12.21 -24.15
C SER A 54 8.55 -12.14 -22.84
N ASP A 55 7.81 -12.03 -21.74
CA ASP A 55 8.34 -12.13 -20.40
C ASP A 55 7.41 -13.04 -19.60
N ARG A 56 7.96 -14.02 -18.89
CA ARG A 56 7.21 -14.88 -17.97
C ARG A 56 6.47 -14.08 -16.89
N ARG A 57 6.94 -12.87 -16.60
CA ARG A 57 6.37 -11.94 -15.62
C ARG A 57 5.33 -11.00 -16.19
N ALA A 58 5.08 -11.06 -17.50
CA ALA A 58 4.06 -10.25 -18.16
C ALA A 58 2.69 -10.39 -17.47
N THR A 59 2.35 -11.61 -17.06
CA THR A 59 1.12 -11.92 -16.33
C THR A 59 1.11 -11.28 -14.95
N TRP A 60 2.23 -11.30 -14.22
CA TRP A 60 2.33 -10.69 -12.88
C TRP A 60 2.17 -9.16 -12.94
N TYR A 61 2.90 -8.50 -13.84
CA TYR A 61 2.76 -7.05 -14.03
C TYR A 61 1.37 -6.64 -14.51
N ALA A 62 0.77 -7.41 -15.42
CA ALA A 62 -0.60 -7.16 -15.88
C ALA A 62 -1.63 -7.36 -14.77
N ASN A 63 -1.47 -8.39 -13.93
CA ASN A 63 -2.33 -8.64 -12.78
C ASN A 63 -2.18 -7.52 -11.73
N ALA A 64 -0.96 -7.15 -11.37
CA ALA A 64 -0.69 -6.05 -10.44
C ALA A 64 -1.33 -4.73 -10.92
N LEU A 65 -1.16 -4.39 -12.19
CA LEU A 65 -1.73 -3.19 -12.79
C LEU A 65 -3.27 -3.27 -12.86
N GLU A 66 -3.82 -4.46 -13.10
CA GLU A 66 -5.27 -4.68 -13.05
C GLU A 66 -5.83 -4.44 -11.66
N GLN A 67 -5.17 -4.98 -10.64
CA GLN A 67 -5.55 -4.85 -9.24
C GLN A 67 -5.42 -3.41 -8.76
N LEU A 68 -4.33 -2.71 -9.12
CA LEU A 68 -4.11 -1.31 -8.77
C LEU A 68 -5.26 -0.43 -9.28
N GLY A 69 -5.69 -0.62 -10.53
CA GLY A 69 -6.79 0.15 -11.11
C GLY A 69 -8.18 -0.18 -10.52
N ASN A 70 -8.31 -1.27 -9.77
CA ASN A 70 -9.56 -1.68 -9.13
C ASN A 70 -9.53 -1.61 -7.59
N ASN A 71 -8.42 -1.16 -6.99
CA ASN A 71 -8.28 -1.10 -5.54
C ASN A 71 -9.01 0.13 -4.97
N PRO A 72 -10.07 -0.04 -4.16
CA PRO A 72 -10.83 1.06 -3.60
C PRO A 72 -10.10 1.82 -2.47
N ALA A 73 -9.08 1.22 -1.86
CA ALA A 73 -8.29 1.85 -0.79
C ALA A 73 -7.20 2.79 -1.32
N ILE A 74 -6.98 2.84 -2.63
CA ILE A 74 -6.07 3.77 -3.31
C ILE A 74 -6.93 4.71 -4.16
N ASP A 75 -7.27 5.88 -3.60
CA ASP A 75 -8.18 6.83 -4.25
C ASP A 75 -7.57 7.47 -5.51
N ALA A 76 -6.41 8.12 -5.37
CA ALA A 76 -5.77 8.84 -6.45
C ALA A 76 -4.38 8.30 -6.77
N LEU A 77 -4.18 7.84 -8.01
CA LEU A 77 -2.93 7.35 -8.54
C LEU A 77 -2.05 8.52 -9.03
N PRO A 78 -0.85 8.71 -8.49
CA PRO A 78 0.11 9.65 -9.05
C PRO A 78 0.62 9.10 -10.38
N PHE A 79 0.55 9.93 -11.43
CA PHE A 79 1.16 9.64 -12.72
C PHE A 79 2.27 10.65 -12.96
N GLY A 80 3.49 10.14 -13.07
CA GLY A 80 4.72 10.93 -13.12
C GLY A 80 5.68 10.48 -14.22
N GLU A 81 6.72 11.29 -14.42
CA GLU A 81 7.78 11.03 -15.41
C GLU A 81 7.29 10.78 -16.84
N CYS A 82 6.16 11.38 -17.20
CA CYS A 82 5.65 11.24 -18.56
C CYS A 82 6.52 12.08 -19.51
N THR A 83 7.03 11.46 -20.56
CA THR A 83 7.76 12.17 -21.62
C THR A 83 6.86 13.14 -22.40
N HIS A 84 5.53 13.02 -22.26
CA HIS A 84 4.55 13.89 -22.88
C HIS A 84 4.12 15.02 -21.94
N ALA A 85 4.37 16.26 -22.35
CA ALA A 85 4.04 17.43 -21.54
C ALA A 85 2.53 17.52 -21.22
N GLY A 86 2.21 17.68 -19.94
CA GLY A 86 0.85 17.95 -19.46
C GLY A 86 0.02 16.73 -19.06
N PHE A 87 0.65 15.54 -19.04
CA PHE A 87 0.05 14.31 -18.51
C PHE A 87 0.34 14.09 -17.01
N ASP A 88 1.36 14.72 -16.43
CA ASP A 88 1.60 14.56 -15.00
C ASP A 88 0.42 15.08 -14.16
N GLY A 89 0.02 14.29 -13.16
CA GLY A 89 -1.21 14.53 -12.43
C GLY A 89 -1.60 13.43 -11.47
N TYR A 90 -2.74 13.66 -10.80
CA TYR A 90 -3.46 12.66 -10.04
C TYR A 90 -4.60 12.12 -10.89
N TYR A 91 -4.74 10.80 -10.93
CA TYR A 91 -5.68 10.07 -11.77
C TYR A 91 -6.48 9.06 -10.96
N ILE A 92 -7.74 8.87 -11.34
CA ILE A 92 -8.59 7.80 -10.82
C ILE A 92 -8.81 6.82 -11.96
N ALA A 93 -8.60 5.54 -11.72
CA ALA A 93 -8.94 4.50 -12.69
C ALA A 93 -10.47 4.36 -12.75
N SER A 94 -11.05 4.63 -13.91
CA SER A 94 -12.51 4.51 -14.10
C SER A 94 -12.92 3.18 -14.72
N SER A 95 -11.99 2.50 -15.40
CA SER A 95 -12.19 1.15 -15.89
C SER A 95 -10.85 0.48 -16.16
N THR A 96 -10.80 -0.82 -15.94
CA THR A 96 -9.67 -1.66 -16.28
C THR A 96 -10.16 -2.84 -17.12
N SER A 97 -9.45 -3.16 -18.20
CA SER A 97 -9.76 -4.30 -19.06
C SER A 97 -8.48 -5.02 -19.41
N ARG A 98 -8.31 -6.23 -18.89
CA ARG A 98 -7.20 -7.13 -19.24
C ARG A 98 -7.62 -8.11 -20.34
N ASN A 99 -6.76 -8.29 -21.33
CA ASN A 99 -6.93 -9.23 -22.44
C ASN A 99 -5.73 -10.17 -22.48
N PRO A 100 -5.75 -11.28 -21.70
CA PRO A 100 -4.65 -12.24 -21.72
C PRO A 100 -4.60 -12.94 -23.08
N ILE A 101 -3.45 -12.87 -23.76
CA ILE A 101 -3.16 -13.66 -24.96
C ILE A 101 -2.15 -14.73 -24.55
N MET A 102 -2.65 -15.92 -24.20
CA MET A 102 -1.78 -17.06 -23.95
C MET A 102 -1.06 -17.45 -25.23
N ALA A 103 0.27 -17.53 -25.18
CA ALA A 103 1.06 -18.08 -26.28
C ALA A 103 0.83 -19.61 -26.35
N ASP A 104 0.53 -20.11 -27.55
CA ASP A 104 0.34 -21.53 -27.86
C ASP A 104 1.70 -22.18 -28.19
N PRO A 105 2.04 -23.36 -27.62
CA PRO A 105 1.21 -24.23 -26.79
C PRO A 105 1.24 -23.91 -25.30
N ALA A 106 0.10 -24.16 -24.65
CA ALA A 106 -0.04 -24.25 -23.21
C ALA A 106 0.86 -25.39 -22.69
N GLY A 107 2.11 -25.07 -22.38
CA GLY A 107 3.01 -25.94 -21.65
C GLY A 107 2.64 -25.97 -20.17
N SER A 108 2.96 -27.07 -19.50
CA SER A 108 2.61 -27.37 -18.10
C SER A 108 3.37 -26.54 -17.05
N ASP A 109 4.07 -25.48 -17.45
CA ASP A 109 4.93 -24.69 -16.58
C ASP A 109 4.82 -23.20 -16.94
N LEU A 110 4.07 -22.46 -16.13
CA LEU A 110 3.86 -21.01 -16.30
C LEU A 110 5.19 -20.22 -16.17
N ALA A 111 6.22 -20.79 -15.53
CA ALA A 111 7.52 -20.15 -15.38
C ALA A 111 8.37 -20.14 -16.67
N VAL A 112 7.95 -20.84 -17.72
CA VAL A 112 8.72 -21.05 -18.96
C VAL A 112 8.05 -20.46 -20.21
N ILE A 113 6.80 -19.99 -20.13
CA ILE A 113 6.05 -19.51 -21.30
C ILE A 113 6.25 -18.01 -21.48
N ASP A 114 6.65 -17.62 -22.69
CA ASP A 114 6.59 -16.24 -23.16
C ASP A 114 5.12 -15.80 -23.28
N ALA A 115 4.55 -15.27 -22.20
CA ALA A 115 3.20 -14.72 -22.23
C ALA A 115 3.20 -13.35 -22.94
N THR A 116 2.10 -13.04 -23.62
CA THR A 116 1.81 -11.68 -24.07
C THR A 116 0.52 -11.21 -23.44
N GLU A 117 0.61 -10.16 -22.65
CA GLU A 117 -0.53 -9.59 -21.93
C GLU A 117 -0.76 -8.18 -22.44
N SER A 118 -2.01 -7.86 -22.77
CA SER A 118 -2.41 -6.49 -23.04
C SER A 118 -3.49 -6.05 -22.06
N LEU A 119 -3.37 -4.82 -21.59
CA LEU A 119 -4.27 -4.24 -20.61
C LEU A 119 -4.56 -2.79 -20.97
N THR A 120 -5.83 -2.41 -20.88
CA THR A 120 -6.30 -1.05 -21.09
C THR A 120 -6.80 -0.48 -19.77
N LEU A 121 -6.23 0.63 -19.31
CA LEU A 121 -6.78 1.45 -18.23
C LEU A 121 -7.41 2.72 -18.79
N THR A 122 -8.66 2.99 -18.42
CA THR A 122 -9.21 4.34 -18.59
C THR A 122 -8.89 5.14 -17.33
N LEU A 123 -8.11 6.21 -17.46
CA LEU A 123 -7.76 7.10 -16.36
C LEU A 123 -8.50 8.43 -16.50
N GLU A 124 -9.14 8.87 -15.42
CA GLU A 124 -9.76 10.19 -15.30
C GLU A 124 -8.91 11.11 -14.44
N ARG A 125 -8.60 12.30 -14.95
CA ARG A 125 -7.79 13.25 -14.20
C ARG A 125 -8.54 13.82 -13.00
N ALA A 126 -8.16 13.41 -11.80
CA ALA A 126 -8.62 13.99 -10.54
C ALA A 126 -8.00 15.37 -10.29
N GLY A 127 -6.70 15.54 -10.57
CA GLY A 127 -6.03 16.75 -10.13
C GLY A 127 -4.58 16.94 -10.53
N THR A 128 -3.98 17.95 -9.91
CA THR A 128 -2.53 18.18 -9.91
C THR A 128 -2.09 18.65 -8.54
N ARG A 129 -0.80 18.54 -8.26
CA ARG A 129 -0.12 19.16 -7.10
C ARG A 129 -0.36 20.66 -6.94
N LYS A 130 -0.86 21.38 -7.96
CA LYS A 130 -1.22 22.81 -7.85
C LYS A 130 -2.63 23.04 -7.33
N LYS A 131 -3.54 22.10 -7.57
CA LYS A 131 -4.95 22.17 -7.16
C LYS A 131 -5.27 21.31 -5.94
N HIS A 132 -4.51 20.24 -5.73
CA HIS A 132 -4.70 19.30 -4.64
C HIS A 132 -3.43 19.15 -3.82
N GLU A 133 -3.60 18.59 -2.62
CA GLU A 133 -2.54 18.14 -1.72
C GLU A 133 -2.89 16.75 -1.22
N ILE A 134 -1.86 15.99 -0.87
CA ILE A 134 -2.04 14.68 -0.28
C ILE A 134 -2.51 14.91 1.16
N SER A 135 -3.55 14.18 1.55
CA SER A 135 -4.07 14.18 2.91
C SER A 135 -3.80 12.83 3.55
N VAL A 136 -3.44 12.84 4.84
CA VAL A 136 -3.44 11.67 5.70
C VAL A 136 -4.36 11.99 6.87
N GLU A 137 -5.55 11.40 6.81
CA GLU A 137 -6.53 11.46 7.88
C GLU A 137 -6.09 10.51 9.00
N THR A 138 -6.35 10.90 10.24
CA THR A 138 -5.99 10.10 11.41
C THR A 138 -7.21 9.98 12.31
N ALA A 139 -7.36 8.81 12.92
CA ALA A 139 -8.40 8.56 13.91
C ALA A 139 -7.80 7.74 15.06
N PRO A 140 -6.89 8.34 15.87
CA PRO A 140 -6.21 7.63 16.95
C PRO A 140 -7.22 7.00 17.90
N ASN A 141 -7.18 5.68 18.03
CA ASN A 141 -8.07 4.95 18.93
C ASN A 141 -7.34 3.78 19.57
N GLN A 142 -7.89 3.29 20.69
CA GLN A 142 -7.46 2.04 21.30
C GLN A 142 -8.49 0.96 20.92
N PRO A 143 -8.14 -0.02 20.07
CA PRO A 143 -9.04 -1.09 19.67
C PRO A 143 -9.56 -1.90 20.87
N THR A 144 -10.68 -2.59 20.68
CA THR A 144 -11.25 -3.52 21.67
C THR A 144 -11.75 -4.79 20.96
N PRO A 145 -11.15 -5.97 21.19
CA PRO A 145 -9.96 -6.23 22.01
C PRO A 145 -8.72 -5.44 21.57
N GLY A 146 -7.81 -5.16 22.51
CA GLY A 146 -6.66 -4.27 22.28
C GLY A 146 -5.43 -5.02 21.78
N SER A 147 -4.32 -4.29 21.63
CA SER A 147 -3.00 -4.92 21.50
C SER A 147 -2.58 -5.50 22.85
N PRO A 148 -2.17 -6.79 22.92
CA PRO A 148 -1.58 -7.36 24.13
C PRO A 148 -0.12 -6.91 24.32
N PHE A 149 0.48 -6.33 23.29
CA PHE A 149 1.90 -5.98 23.25
C PHE A 149 2.13 -4.56 23.80
N GLY A 150 2.72 -4.49 25.00
CA GLY A 150 3.16 -3.24 25.60
C GLY A 150 2.02 -2.37 26.15
N ASN A 151 2.29 -1.07 26.29
CA ASN A 151 1.37 -0.09 26.88
C ASN A 151 1.66 1.35 26.44
N ASP A 152 2.40 1.53 25.34
CA ASP A 152 2.69 2.86 24.81
C ASP A 152 1.43 3.48 24.22
N LEU A 153 1.28 4.80 24.38
CA LEU A 153 0.10 5.55 23.97
C LEU A 153 0.37 6.44 22.75
N THR A 154 1.48 6.21 22.04
CA THR A 154 1.85 7.01 20.86
C THR A 154 1.15 6.50 19.59
N GLY A 155 0.51 7.43 18.87
CA GLY A 155 -0.11 7.17 17.57
C GLY A 155 0.74 7.78 16.46
N LEU A 156 1.86 7.13 16.13
CA LEU A 156 2.77 7.64 15.10
C LEU A 156 2.20 7.45 13.69
N VAL A 157 2.35 8.50 12.88
CA VAL A 157 1.96 8.60 11.48
C VAL A 157 3.21 8.86 10.65
N GLY A 158 3.48 7.98 9.68
CA GLY A 158 4.60 8.14 8.75
C GLY A 158 4.25 9.00 7.54
N ILE A 159 5.08 10.01 7.26
CA ILE A 159 5.04 10.82 6.04
C ILE A 159 6.43 10.78 5.39
N PRO A 160 6.54 10.60 4.05
CA PRO A 160 7.85 10.62 3.38
C PRO A 160 8.63 11.90 3.72
N ALA A 161 9.90 11.79 4.11
CA ALA A 161 10.70 12.95 4.56
C ALA A 161 10.94 13.99 3.44
N ASP A 162 10.86 13.58 2.18
CA ASP A 162 10.88 14.48 1.02
C ASP A 162 9.61 15.32 0.85
N ALA A 163 8.57 15.05 1.64
CA ALA A 163 7.33 15.80 1.63
C ALA A 163 7.56 17.27 2.01
N ARG A 164 6.87 18.16 1.29
CA ARG A 164 6.98 19.60 1.50
C ARG A 164 5.68 20.16 2.03
N ARG A 165 5.80 21.27 2.77
CA ARG A 165 4.66 22.03 3.32
C ARG A 165 3.72 21.18 4.20
N VAL A 166 4.30 20.23 4.93
CA VAL A 166 3.57 19.45 5.94
C VAL A 166 2.88 20.40 6.91
N ARG A 167 1.59 20.20 7.10
CA ARG A 167 0.73 20.96 8.01
C ARG A 167 -0.39 20.07 8.52
N ILE A 168 -0.88 20.33 9.72
CA ILE A 168 -2.09 19.71 10.23
C ILE A 168 -3.27 20.67 10.07
N VAL A 169 -4.45 20.12 9.80
CA VAL A 169 -5.69 20.88 9.77
C VAL A 169 -6.79 20.13 10.52
N ASP A 170 -7.68 20.88 11.14
CA ASP A 170 -8.97 20.40 11.61
C ASP A 170 -10.06 20.96 10.70
N SER A 171 -10.57 20.15 9.78
CA SER A 171 -11.62 20.57 8.86
C SER A 171 -13.01 20.68 9.52
N THR A 172 -13.17 20.09 10.72
CA THR A 172 -14.44 20.08 11.48
C THR A 172 -14.58 21.30 12.39
N SER A 173 -13.47 21.89 12.82
CA SER A 173 -13.46 23.12 13.62
C SER A 173 -13.92 24.38 12.88
N GLN A 174 -14.49 25.33 13.63
CA GLN A 174 -14.79 26.68 13.16
C GLN A 174 -14.23 27.75 14.11
N PRO A 175 -13.26 28.58 13.68
CA PRO A 175 -12.57 28.53 12.38
C PRO A 175 -11.67 27.29 12.24
N THR A 176 -11.38 26.88 11.00
CA THR A 176 -10.44 25.79 10.69
C THR A 176 -9.11 26.04 11.39
N GLN A 177 -8.76 25.17 12.33
CA GLN A 177 -7.48 25.20 13.02
C GLN A 177 -6.39 24.67 12.10
N ARG A 178 -5.19 25.24 12.24
CA ARG A 178 -4.01 24.82 11.49
C ARG A 178 -2.79 24.98 12.34
N ASP A 179 -1.89 24.02 12.23
CA ASP A 179 -0.55 24.15 12.76
C ASP A 179 0.47 23.54 11.81
N ARG A 180 1.74 23.79 12.09
CA ARG A 180 2.86 23.13 11.44
C ARG A 180 3.47 22.13 12.42
N PRO A 181 3.22 20.83 12.21
CA PRO A 181 3.75 19.81 13.11
C PRO A 181 5.26 19.72 12.94
N THR A 182 5.93 19.17 13.95
CA THR A 182 7.36 18.82 13.90
C THR A 182 7.48 17.32 14.06
N PRO A 183 8.25 16.61 13.22
CA PRO A 183 8.41 15.18 13.37
C PRO A 183 9.09 14.86 14.70
N VAL A 184 8.64 13.80 15.36
CA VAL A 184 9.24 13.29 16.60
C VAL A 184 10.49 12.47 16.32
N ALA A 185 10.56 11.85 15.13
CA ALA A 185 11.70 11.10 14.63
C ALA A 185 11.69 11.06 13.10
N THR A 186 12.83 10.71 12.51
CA THR A 186 12.97 10.35 11.10
C THR A 186 13.65 8.99 11.04
N VAL A 187 13.09 8.06 10.28
CA VAL A 187 13.60 6.70 10.08
C VAL A 187 14.04 6.51 8.63
N GLU A 188 15.13 5.78 8.42
CA GLU A 188 15.69 5.51 7.08
C GLU A 188 15.22 4.12 6.61
N ALA A 189 14.30 4.08 5.65
CA ALA A 189 13.83 2.85 5.01
C ALA A 189 14.60 2.57 3.70
N GLU A 190 14.47 1.36 3.15
CA GLU A 190 15.21 0.92 1.95
C GLU A 190 15.10 1.90 0.77
N HIS A 191 13.92 2.48 0.57
CA HIS A 191 13.62 3.33 -0.59
C HIS A 191 13.48 4.81 -0.24
N GLY A 192 13.79 5.21 0.99
CA GLY A 192 13.77 6.61 1.41
C GLY A 192 13.49 6.81 2.90
N ALA A 193 13.69 8.04 3.36
CA ALA A 193 13.43 8.39 4.75
C ALA A 193 11.94 8.71 4.99
N VAL A 194 11.46 8.38 6.19
CA VAL A 194 10.09 8.66 6.66
C VAL A 194 10.16 9.51 7.94
N ASP A 195 9.50 10.67 7.91
CA ASP A 195 9.26 11.50 9.09
C ASP A 195 8.06 10.95 9.88
N LEU A 196 8.25 10.69 11.16
CA LEU A 196 7.22 10.22 12.08
C LEU A 196 6.63 11.38 12.87
N PHE A 197 5.30 11.49 12.87
CA PHE A 197 4.54 12.48 13.64
C PHE A 197 3.65 11.77 14.65
N ASP A 198 3.52 12.29 15.88
CA ASP A 198 2.64 11.71 16.88
C ASP A 198 1.27 12.39 16.87
N ALA A 199 0.29 11.73 16.25
CA ALA A 199 -1.07 12.27 16.13
C ALA A 199 -1.77 12.44 17.48
N THR A 200 -1.34 11.73 18.53
CA THR A 200 -1.92 11.84 19.88
C THR A 200 -1.39 13.05 20.66
N ALA A 201 -0.25 13.59 20.25
CA ALA A 201 0.39 14.75 20.87
C ALA A 201 0.02 16.08 20.18
N GLU A 202 -0.72 16.03 19.07
CA GLU A 202 -1.13 17.23 18.34
C GLU A 202 -2.15 18.06 19.13
N THR A 203 -2.14 19.38 18.91
CA THR A 203 -3.07 20.30 19.59
C THR A 203 -4.49 20.27 19.01
N ILE A 204 -4.67 19.55 17.90
CA ILE A 204 -5.90 19.45 17.13
C ILE A 204 -6.53 18.08 17.39
N ASP A 205 -7.83 18.06 17.67
CA ASP A 205 -8.60 16.82 17.70
C ASP A 205 -8.75 16.28 16.26
N GLU A 206 -8.48 14.99 16.04
CA GLU A 206 -8.52 14.32 14.72
C GLU A 206 -7.69 15.05 13.62
N PRO A 207 -6.36 15.17 13.80
CA PRO A 207 -5.52 15.93 12.89
C PRO A 207 -5.47 15.29 11.49
N THR A 208 -5.77 16.06 10.46
CA THR A 208 -5.48 15.67 9.07
C THR A 208 -4.16 16.29 8.63
N TYR A 209 -3.17 15.45 8.34
CA TYR A 209 -1.88 15.90 7.80
C TYR A 209 -2.01 16.18 6.31
N LEU A 210 -1.54 17.34 5.87
CA LEU A 210 -1.54 17.76 4.47
C LEU A 210 -0.11 18.01 4.00
N TYR A 211 0.26 17.47 2.85
CA TYR A 211 1.59 17.69 2.27
C TYR A 211 1.59 17.69 0.74
N ASP A 212 2.72 18.10 0.18
CA ASP A 212 3.02 18.08 -1.25
C ASP A 212 4.26 17.21 -1.49
N LEU A 213 4.10 16.13 -2.23
CA LEU A 213 5.18 15.21 -2.64
C LEU A 213 5.29 15.18 -4.17
N ALA A 214 6.48 14.90 -4.68
CA ALA A 214 6.66 14.70 -6.12
C ALA A 214 5.89 13.46 -6.60
N TYR A 215 5.54 13.37 -7.89
CA TYR A 215 4.72 12.23 -8.34
C TYR A 215 5.55 10.95 -8.37
N GLU A 216 6.81 11.10 -8.76
CA GLU A 216 7.83 10.07 -8.86
C GLU A 216 8.34 9.55 -7.51
N LEU A 217 8.06 10.26 -6.40
CA LEU A 217 8.44 9.83 -5.04
C LEU A 217 7.27 9.22 -4.27
N GLN A 218 6.08 9.11 -4.89
CA GLN A 218 4.90 8.57 -4.23
C GLN A 218 4.83 7.07 -4.45
N GLY A 219 4.87 6.31 -3.35
CA GLY A 219 4.92 4.85 -3.38
C GLY A 219 6.21 4.26 -2.84
N ASP A 220 7.32 5.02 -2.88
CA ASP A 220 8.66 4.50 -2.54
C ASP A 220 8.73 3.91 -1.13
N VAL A 221 8.15 4.61 -0.15
CA VAL A 221 8.16 4.21 1.27
C VAL A 221 6.79 3.71 1.74
N ASP A 222 5.88 3.40 0.82
CA ASP A 222 4.53 2.94 1.17
C ASP A 222 4.58 1.46 1.56
N PRO A 223 3.79 1.01 2.55
CA PRO A 223 3.66 -0.41 2.81
C PRO A 223 3.02 -1.11 1.62
N GLY A 224 3.54 -2.27 1.26
CA GLY A 224 3.12 -3.08 0.13
C GLY A 224 2.92 -4.54 0.52
N VAL A 225 2.26 -5.26 -0.38
CA VAL A 225 2.08 -6.71 -0.31
C VAL A 225 2.66 -7.33 -1.58
N TRP A 226 3.35 -8.46 -1.43
CA TRP A 226 3.95 -9.20 -2.53
C TRP A 226 3.55 -10.66 -2.49
N ASP A 227 3.41 -11.23 -3.68
CA ASP A 227 3.41 -12.67 -3.91
C ASP A 227 4.80 -13.08 -4.38
N THR A 228 5.42 -14.03 -3.68
CA THR A 228 6.76 -14.53 -4.02
C THR A 228 6.77 -15.34 -5.31
N TYR A 229 5.64 -15.91 -5.73
CA TYR A 229 5.55 -16.90 -6.82
C TYR A 229 6.60 -18.02 -6.69
N GLY A 230 6.92 -18.41 -5.44
CA GLY A 230 7.93 -19.42 -5.12
C GLY A 230 9.39 -18.99 -5.31
N ASN A 231 9.66 -17.68 -5.43
CA ASN A 231 11.03 -17.16 -5.55
C ASN A 231 11.56 -16.70 -4.19
N ASP A 232 12.78 -17.13 -3.84
CA ASP A 232 13.43 -16.82 -2.55
C ASP A 232 13.75 -15.33 -2.34
N SER A 233 13.83 -14.53 -3.42
CA SER A 233 14.23 -13.13 -3.36
C SER A 233 13.38 -12.24 -4.26
N ILE A 234 13.23 -10.99 -3.83
CA ILE A 234 12.47 -9.95 -4.55
C ILE A 234 13.00 -9.68 -5.96
N ARG A 235 14.31 -9.83 -6.17
CA ARG A 235 14.98 -9.76 -7.46
C ARG A 235 15.67 -11.07 -7.77
N ASP A 236 15.69 -11.43 -9.05
CA ASP A 236 16.41 -12.61 -9.53
C ASP A 236 17.90 -12.33 -9.77
N ALA A 237 18.62 -13.32 -10.29
CA ALA A 237 20.04 -13.22 -10.60
C ALA A 237 20.39 -12.17 -11.68
N ASP A 238 19.40 -11.71 -12.46
CA ASP A 238 19.55 -10.68 -13.48
C ASP A 238 19.10 -9.28 -12.98
N ASP A 239 18.85 -9.15 -11.67
CA ASP A 239 18.39 -7.92 -10.99
C ASP A 239 16.97 -7.48 -11.39
N ILE A 240 16.19 -8.40 -11.97
CA ILE A 240 14.82 -8.15 -12.39
C ILE A 240 13.87 -8.60 -11.28
N MET A 241 12.89 -7.77 -10.95
CA MET A 241 11.83 -8.07 -9.98
C MET A 241 11.21 -9.45 -10.26
N SER A 242 11.26 -10.35 -9.27
CA SER A 242 10.75 -11.73 -9.29
C SER A 242 9.53 -11.94 -8.41
N TRP A 243 9.24 -11.01 -7.50
CA TRP A 243 7.96 -10.99 -6.78
C TRP A 243 6.94 -10.14 -7.53
N GLY A 244 5.65 -10.45 -7.39
CA GLY A 244 4.59 -9.61 -7.95
C GLY A 244 3.94 -8.74 -6.90
N CYS A 245 3.79 -7.45 -7.20
CA CYS A 245 3.03 -6.54 -6.32
C CYS A 245 1.56 -6.97 -6.28
N VAL A 246 0.99 -6.96 -5.08
CA VAL A 246 -0.42 -7.27 -4.84
C VAL A 246 -1.16 -6.00 -4.44
N PHE A 247 -2.29 -5.72 -5.10
CA PHE A 247 -3.14 -4.56 -4.79
C PHE A 247 -4.60 -4.94 -4.54
N ALA A 248 -4.98 -6.20 -4.71
CA ALA A 248 -6.31 -6.68 -4.40
C ALA A 248 -6.28 -7.53 -3.14
N THR A 249 -7.24 -7.30 -2.24
CA THR A 249 -7.40 -8.12 -1.04
C THR A 249 -7.88 -9.53 -1.33
N SER A 250 -8.46 -9.75 -2.51
CA SER A 250 -8.90 -11.06 -2.99
C SER A 250 -7.86 -11.73 -3.91
N HIS A 251 -6.57 -11.43 -3.72
CA HIS A 251 -5.50 -12.07 -4.49
C HIS A 251 -5.44 -13.55 -4.13
N ASP A 252 -5.19 -14.39 -5.13
CA ASP A 252 -4.94 -15.82 -4.94
C ASP A 252 -3.43 -16.02 -5.04
N PHE A 253 -2.79 -16.41 -3.94
CA PHE A 253 -1.34 -16.46 -3.84
C PHE A 253 -0.80 -17.77 -4.42
N ASP A 254 0.23 -17.66 -5.25
CA ASP A 254 0.94 -18.82 -5.83
C ASP A 254 2.25 -19.14 -5.05
N GLY A 255 2.59 -18.34 -4.04
CA GLY A 255 3.68 -18.56 -3.10
C GLY A 255 3.44 -17.86 -1.76
N ALA A 256 4.48 -17.68 -0.95
CA ALA A 256 4.38 -16.99 0.32
C ALA A 256 3.91 -15.53 0.15
N VAL A 257 3.14 -15.05 1.13
CA VAL A 257 2.71 -13.66 1.27
C VAL A 257 3.82 -12.86 1.92
N VAL A 258 4.19 -11.72 1.35
CA VAL A 258 5.14 -10.80 1.99
C VAL A 258 4.50 -9.45 2.22
N ILE A 259 4.50 -8.97 3.47
CA ILE A 259 4.15 -7.60 3.81
C ILE A 259 5.42 -6.82 4.16
N GLU A 260 5.59 -5.63 3.58
CA GLU A 260 6.83 -4.87 3.69
C GLU A 260 6.58 -3.36 3.60
N ASN A 261 7.35 -2.55 4.34
CA ASN A 261 7.34 -1.09 4.22
C ASN A 261 8.75 -0.47 4.10
N GLY A 262 9.76 -1.28 3.78
CA GLY A 262 11.16 -0.88 3.70
C GLY A 262 11.90 -0.76 5.05
N LEU A 263 11.24 -1.05 6.18
CA LEU A 263 11.85 -1.16 7.51
C LEU A 263 11.67 -2.54 8.10
N LEU A 264 10.46 -3.07 8.00
CA LEU A 264 10.09 -4.44 8.37
C LEU A 264 9.59 -5.16 7.12
N ARG A 265 10.02 -6.40 6.96
CA ARG A 265 9.48 -7.36 6.00
C ARG A 265 9.05 -8.60 6.77
N VAL A 266 7.84 -9.07 6.53
CA VAL A 266 7.32 -10.31 7.12
C VAL A 266 6.88 -11.21 6.01
N THR A 267 7.46 -12.41 5.95
CA THR A 267 7.12 -13.45 4.98
C THR A 267 6.30 -14.52 5.69
N ILE A 268 5.13 -14.80 5.16
CA ILE A 268 4.16 -15.75 5.70
C ILE A 268 3.93 -16.80 4.63
N ASP A 269 4.35 -18.03 4.93
CA ASP A 269 4.19 -19.18 4.07
C ASP A 269 3.10 -20.07 4.66
N GLU A 270 2.03 -20.26 3.88
CA GLU A 270 0.87 -21.06 4.25
C GLU A 270 1.00 -22.49 3.71
N PRO A 271 0.47 -23.48 4.44
CA PRO A 271 0.44 -24.85 3.94
C PRO A 271 -0.60 -24.97 2.81
N ASP A 272 -0.22 -25.56 1.69
CA ASP A 272 -1.11 -25.84 0.56
C ASP A 272 -1.31 -27.36 0.32
N ILE A 273 -2.04 -27.70 -0.75
CA ILE A 273 -2.34 -29.11 -1.08
C ILE A 273 -1.10 -29.90 -1.54
N THR A 274 -0.03 -29.22 -1.93
CA THR A 274 1.23 -29.74 -2.45
C THR A 274 2.38 -29.69 -1.45
N ASP A 275 2.38 -28.71 -0.55
CA ASP A 275 3.35 -28.51 0.51
C ASP A 275 2.64 -28.25 1.85
N SER A 276 2.87 -29.11 2.82
CA SER A 276 2.30 -28.98 4.16
C SER A 276 3.20 -28.19 5.11
N THR A 277 4.28 -27.57 4.61
CA THR A 277 5.10 -26.69 5.43
C THR A 277 4.42 -25.33 5.57
N ALA A 278 4.59 -24.74 6.75
CA ALA A 278 4.19 -23.37 7.02
C ALA A 278 5.36 -22.68 7.71
N SER A 279 5.57 -21.39 7.44
CA SER A 279 6.62 -20.64 8.11
C SER A 279 6.27 -19.17 8.27
N LEU A 280 6.73 -18.61 9.39
CA LEU A 280 6.70 -17.18 9.64
C LEU A 280 8.15 -16.70 9.74
N GLN A 281 8.51 -15.73 8.92
CA GLN A 281 9.84 -15.13 8.91
C GLN A 281 9.71 -13.62 8.95
N ALA A 282 10.65 -12.96 9.61
CA ALA A 282 10.71 -11.52 9.65
C ALA A 282 12.15 -11.02 9.45
N GLU A 283 12.27 -9.89 8.77
CA GLU A 283 13.52 -9.21 8.51
C GLU A 283 13.35 -7.72 8.81
N THR A 284 14.41 -7.09 9.33
CA THR A 284 14.49 -5.64 9.51
C THR A 284 15.59 -5.07 8.62
N TYR A 285 15.33 -3.90 8.04
CA TYR A 285 16.29 -3.21 7.21
C TYR A 285 17.29 -2.39 8.05
N ASP A 286 18.58 -2.53 7.78
CA ASP A 286 19.64 -1.67 8.31
C ASP A 286 20.17 -0.74 7.22
N ALA A 287 19.76 0.52 7.28
CA ALA A 287 20.20 1.57 6.35
C ALA A 287 21.72 1.86 6.40
N THR A 288 22.41 1.47 7.47
CA THR A 288 23.87 1.67 7.59
C THR A 288 24.63 0.67 6.72
N SER A 289 24.17 -0.58 6.68
CA SER A 289 24.76 -1.64 5.87
C SER A 289 24.05 -1.84 4.52
N ASP A 290 22.93 -1.16 4.30
CA ASP A 290 22.08 -1.28 3.12
C ASP A 290 21.67 -2.75 2.89
N SER A 291 21.13 -3.36 3.95
CA SER A 291 20.86 -4.79 3.96
C SER A 291 19.73 -5.17 4.92
N TRP A 292 18.99 -6.21 4.55
CA TRP A 292 18.04 -6.90 5.41
C TRP A 292 18.74 -7.85 6.37
N SER A 293 18.26 -7.88 7.62
CA SER A 293 18.73 -8.79 8.67
C SER A 293 17.55 -9.55 9.27
N VAL A 294 17.70 -10.86 9.41
CA VAL A 294 16.67 -11.73 10.00
C VAL A 294 16.42 -11.36 11.46
N VAL A 295 15.15 -11.23 11.83
CA VAL A 295 14.68 -11.12 13.21
C VAL A 295 14.60 -12.53 13.80
N GLY A 296 15.26 -12.75 14.94
CA GLY A 296 15.23 -14.04 15.62
C GLY A 296 13.90 -14.26 16.33
N LEU A 297 12.95 -14.93 15.66
CA LEU A 297 11.69 -15.37 16.27
C LEU A 297 11.93 -16.60 17.16
N PRO A 298 11.33 -16.66 18.37
CA PRO A 298 11.35 -17.85 19.22
C PRO A 298 10.83 -19.08 18.47
N SER A 299 11.44 -20.24 18.71
CA SER A 299 11.00 -21.49 18.06
C SER A 299 10.74 -22.60 19.08
N TYR A 300 9.75 -23.44 18.77
CA TYR A 300 9.49 -24.66 19.54
C TYR A 300 10.66 -25.65 19.45
N ALA A 301 11.33 -25.73 18.30
CA ALA A 301 12.46 -26.63 18.06
C ALA A 301 13.67 -26.31 18.96
N ASP A 302 13.89 -25.03 19.27
CA ASP A 302 14.95 -24.56 20.16
C ASP A 302 14.53 -24.58 21.65
N GLY A 303 13.24 -24.81 21.92
CA GLY A 303 12.66 -24.86 23.26
C GLY A 303 12.41 -23.49 23.89
N ASP A 304 12.33 -22.44 23.07
CA ASP A 304 12.06 -21.07 23.53
C ASP A 304 10.58 -20.85 23.88
N ILE A 305 9.68 -21.56 23.20
CA ILE A 305 8.23 -21.60 23.43
C ILE A 305 7.75 -23.05 23.62
N ALA A 306 6.65 -23.25 24.36
CA ALA A 306 6.15 -24.59 24.69
C ALA A 306 5.18 -25.18 23.66
N THR A 307 4.65 -24.33 22.77
CA THR A 307 3.71 -24.67 21.71
C THR A 307 4.25 -24.20 20.37
N ASP A 308 4.15 -25.05 19.35
CA ASP A 308 4.57 -24.74 17.99
C ASP A 308 3.40 -24.11 17.23
N TRP A 309 3.36 -22.79 17.14
CA TRP A 309 2.35 -22.05 16.39
C TRP A 309 2.86 -21.75 14.99
N THR A 310 2.12 -22.19 13.98
CA THR A 310 2.45 -21.94 12.57
C THR A 310 1.29 -21.25 11.85
N PRO A 311 1.56 -20.40 10.84
CA PRO A 311 0.51 -19.85 9.99
C PRO A 311 -0.31 -20.97 9.34
N LEU A 312 -1.62 -20.77 9.26
CA LEU A 312 -2.57 -21.67 8.63
C LEU A 312 -3.23 -21.02 7.40
N ASP A 313 -3.58 -19.74 7.50
CA ASP A 313 -4.27 -18.96 6.47
C ASP A 313 -3.96 -17.46 6.66
N VAL A 314 -3.90 -16.69 5.57
CA VAL A 314 -3.73 -15.23 5.59
C VAL A 314 -4.78 -14.56 4.70
N ASP A 315 -5.63 -13.78 5.35
CA ASP A 315 -6.61 -12.93 4.70
C ASP A 315 -6.10 -11.49 4.61
N LEU A 316 -5.97 -10.95 3.40
CA LEU A 316 -5.71 -9.53 3.21
C LEU A 316 -6.99 -8.73 3.52
N VAL A 317 -6.92 -7.83 4.50
CA VAL A 317 -8.07 -6.99 4.91
C VAL A 317 -8.02 -5.64 4.19
N ARG A 318 -6.82 -5.06 4.04
CA ARG A 318 -6.62 -3.75 3.40
C ARG A 318 -5.22 -3.63 2.82
N ILE A 319 -5.15 -3.03 1.63
CA ILE A 319 -3.89 -2.62 0.99
C ILE A 319 -4.02 -1.16 0.58
N GLY A 320 -3.40 -0.25 1.32
CA GLY A 320 -3.45 1.18 1.06
C GLY A 320 -2.09 1.85 1.18
N GLN A 321 -2.00 3.10 0.74
CA GLN A 321 -0.72 3.82 0.61
C GLN A 321 -0.02 4.13 1.94
N SER A 322 -0.74 4.12 3.06
CA SER A 322 -0.17 4.39 4.41
C SER A 322 -0.22 3.20 5.34
N ARG A 323 -0.98 2.15 4.99
CA ARG A 323 -1.16 0.96 5.81
C ARG A 323 -1.54 -0.26 4.99
N VAL A 324 -1.01 -1.41 5.41
CA VAL A 324 -1.47 -2.74 5.02
C VAL A 324 -2.03 -3.41 6.28
N ALA A 325 -3.17 -4.07 6.15
CA ALA A 325 -3.77 -4.85 7.23
C ALA A 325 -4.12 -6.24 6.73
N VAL A 326 -3.76 -7.25 7.52
CA VAL A 326 -3.96 -8.67 7.25
C VAL A 326 -4.49 -9.36 8.50
N ARG A 327 -5.20 -10.47 8.31
CA ARG A 327 -5.57 -11.39 9.38
C ARG A 327 -4.82 -12.69 9.15
N ILE A 328 -4.15 -13.17 10.19
CA ILE A 328 -3.40 -14.42 10.15
C ILE A 328 -4.08 -15.41 11.09
N GLU A 329 -4.49 -16.56 10.57
CA GLU A 329 -4.88 -17.70 11.38
C GLU A 329 -3.64 -18.55 11.68
N PHE A 330 -3.48 -18.95 12.94
CA PHE A 330 -2.40 -19.82 13.40
C PHE A 330 -2.98 -21.13 13.91
N GLU A 331 -2.31 -22.24 13.62
CA GLU A 331 -2.57 -23.55 14.23
C GLU A 331 -1.42 -23.93 15.15
N ALA A 332 -1.76 -24.44 16.34
CA ALA A 332 -0.80 -25.09 17.22
C ALA A 332 -0.54 -26.52 16.72
N VAL A 333 0.55 -26.74 15.99
CA VAL A 333 0.86 -28.04 15.38
C VAL A 333 1.54 -29.01 16.35
N ALA A 334 2.12 -28.50 17.43
CA ALA A 334 2.73 -29.29 18.51
C ALA A 334 2.71 -28.55 19.86
N GLY A 335 2.98 -29.28 20.95
CA GLY A 335 3.05 -28.73 22.31
C GLY A 335 1.75 -28.91 23.12
N ASP A 336 1.61 -28.11 24.18
CA ASP A 336 0.53 -28.26 25.16
C ASP A 336 -0.85 -27.88 24.62
N GLN A 337 -0.90 -27.03 23.58
CA GLN A 337 -2.12 -26.54 22.94
C GLN A 337 -2.33 -27.14 21.54
N ALA A 338 -1.69 -28.27 21.24
CA ALA A 338 -1.73 -28.85 19.90
C ALA A 338 -3.18 -29.12 19.40
N GLY A 339 -3.50 -28.61 18.21
CA GLY A 339 -4.81 -28.65 17.57
C GLY A 339 -5.68 -27.41 17.84
N ASP A 340 -5.23 -26.46 18.66
CA ASP A 340 -5.90 -25.18 18.85
C ASP A 340 -5.61 -24.24 17.66
N ILE A 341 -6.58 -23.38 17.35
CA ILE A 341 -6.49 -22.37 16.29
C ILE A 341 -6.73 -21.00 16.92
N TYR A 342 -5.94 -20.00 16.52
CA TYR A 342 -6.10 -18.61 16.94
C TYR A 342 -5.87 -17.65 15.78
N ALA A 343 -6.74 -16.65 15.64
CA ALA A 343 -6.59 -15.61 14.62
C ALA A 343 -6.05 -14.31 15.26
N ALA A 344 -5.11 -13.65 14.58
CA ALA A 344 -4.59 -12.34 14.96
C ALA A 344 -4.78 -11.34 13.82
N ASP A 345 -5.23 -10.13 14.16
CA ASP A 345 -5.27 -9.02 13.21
C ASP A 345 -3.94 -8.26 13.27
N VAL A 346 -3.34 -8.02 12.12
CA VAL A 346 -1.97 -7.49 11.96
C VAL A 346 -1.99 -6.29 11.02
N GLN A 347 -1.38 -5.19 11.43
CA GLN A 347 -1.25 -3.96 10.63
C GLN A 347 0.22 -3.54 10.52
N LEU A 348 0.64 -3.18 9.31
CA LEU A 348 1.94 -2.55 9.03
C LEU A 348 1.71 -1.17 8.42
N ASP A 349 2.13 -0.14 9.15
CA ASP A 349 2.01 1.26 8.73
C ASP A 349 3.31 1.78 8.15
N ARG A 350 3.22 2.80 7.28
CA ARG A 350 4.39 3.52 6.75
C ARG A 350 5.31 3.98 7.89
N GLY A 351 6.60 3.64 7.80
CA GLY A 351 7.63 4.11 8.73
C GLY A 351 7.66 3.40 10.09
N ARG A 352 6.89 2.32 10.29
CA ARG A 352 6.95 1.48 11.48
C ARG A 352 7.93 0.32 11.27
N ASP A 353 8.73 0.02 12.27
CA ASP A 353 9.66 -1.12 12.30
C ASP A 353 9.06 -2.36 13.00
N ALA A 354 7.79 -2.28 13.39
CA ALA A 354 7.05 -3.34 14.07
C ALA A 354 5.57 -3.33 13.65
N LEU A 355 4.93 -4.50 13.74
CA LEU A 355 3.53 -4.74 13.43
C LEU A 355 2.63 -4.28 14.57
N PHE A 356 1.55 -3.58 14.28
CA PHE A 356 0.48 -3.39 15.25
C PHE A 356 -0.41 -4.64 15.23
N ILE A 357 -0.41 -5.41 16.32
CA ILE A 357 -1.12 -6.69 16.43
C ILE A 357 -2.23 -6.55 17.47
N THR A 358 -3.44 -6.97 17.11
CA THR A 358 -4.59 -6.96 18.02
C THR A 358 -5.21 -8.35 18.16
N GLU A 359 -5.71 -8.63 19.36
CA GLU A 359 -6.51 -9.82 19.60
C GLU A 359 -7.81 -9.81 18.79
N THR A 360 -8.22 -10.98 18.32
CA THR A 360 -9.54 -11.15 17.71
C THR A 360 -10.59 -11.40 18.80
N SER A 361 -11.87 -11.48 18.41
CA SER A 361 -12.97 -11.69 19.36
C SER A 361 -12.96 -13.06 20.07
N ASP A 362 -12.03 -13.94 19.71
CA ASP A 362 -12.03 -15.35 20.11
C ASP A 362 -11.37 -15.62 21.47
N GLY A 363 -10.77 -14.58 22.07
CA GLY A 363 -10.25 -14.63 23.43
C GLY A 363 -8.87 -13.99 23.55
N GLU A 364 -8.30 -14.11 24.75
CA GLU A 364 -6.93 -13.67 25.05
C GLU A 364 -5.93 -14.46 24.20
N MET A 365 -4.93 -13.77 23.66
CA MET A 365 -3.89 -14.41 22.84
C MET A 365 -3.14 -15.48 23.66
N PRO A 366 -2.92 -16.70 23.12
CA PRO A 366 -2.12 -17.71 23.78
C PRO A 366 -0.70 -17.20 24.07
N ALA A 367 -0.20 -17.40 25.30
CA ALA A 367 1.09 -16.85 25.74
C ALA A 367 2.30 -17.28 24.87
N ASP A 368 2.29 -18.50 24.33
CA ASP A 368 3.35 -18.96 23.41
C ASP A 368 3.25 -18.27 22.03
N LEU A 369 2.04 -17.94 21.56
CA LEU A 369 1.83 -17.18 20.32
C LEU A 369 2.20 -15.71 20.53
N GLU A 370 1.83 -15.13 21.67
CA GLU A 370 2.28 -13.80 22.08
C GLU A 370 3.81 -13.75 22.10
N ALA A 371 4.47 -14.72 22.73
CA ALA A 371 5.93 -14.80 22.76
C ALA A 371 6.57 -14.94 21.36
N LEU A 372 5.94 -15.68 20.44
CA LEU A 372 6.38 -15.81 19.05
C LEU A 372 6.34 -14.46 18.31
N LEU A 373 5.29 -13.67 18.53
CA LEU A 373 5.04 -12.40 17.81
C LEU A 373 5.69 -11.18 18.48
N ASP A 374 6.02 -11.23 19.76
CA ASP A 374 6.62 -10.13 20.54
C ASP A 374 7.84 -9.47 19.84
N PRO A 375 8.79 -10.20 19.22
CA PRO A 375 9.96 -9.58 18.57
C PRO A 375 9.62 -8.66 17.40
N ILE A 376 8.44 -8.82 16.81
CA ILE A 376 7.96 -8.05 15.64
C ILE A 376 6.74 -7.21 15.97
N ALA A 377 6.27 -7.21 17.22
CA ALA A 377 5.08 -6.49 17.66
C ALA A 377 5.42 -5.08 18.15
N ALA A 378 4.59 -4.12 17.75
CA ALA A 378 4.64 -2.75 18.23
C ALA A 378 4.14 -2.70 19.67
N THR A 379 4.83 -1.94 20.51
CA THR A 379 4.48 -1.79 21.94
C THR A 379 3.40 -0.73 22.22
N THR A 380 2.91 -0.08 21.16
CA THR A 380 1.80 0.88 21.25
C THR A 380 0.46 0.15 21.26
N VAL A 381 -0.46 0.66 22.08
CA VAL A 381 -1.86 0.21 22.11
C VAL A 381 -2.78 1.15 21.33
N ILE A 382 -2.23 2.14 20.62
CA ILE A 382 -2.98 3.09 19.81
C ILE A 382 -2.81 2.77 18.33
N ASP A 383 -3.93 2.50 17.67
CA ASP A 383 -4.03 2.53 16.21
C ASP A 383 -4.16 3.99 15.77
N PRO A 384 -3.23 4.54 14.98
CA PRO A 384 -3.34 5.92 14.48
C PRO A 384 -4.48 6.09 13.46
N GLY A 385 -5.05 5.00 12.92
CA GLY A 385 -6.20 5.03 12.02
C GLY A 385 -5.90 5.75 10.71
N VAL A 386 -4.68 5.57 10.17
CA VAL A 386 -4.18 6.36 9.04
C VAL A 386 -4.88 6.00 7.73
N GLU A 387 -5.40 7.02 7.05
CA GLU A 387 -5.94 6.89 5.69
C GLU A 387 -5.41 7.99 4.78
N GLN A 388 -4.75 7.60 3.68
CA GLN A 388 -4.24 8.52 2.69
C GLN A 388 -5.27 8.79 1.61
N GLY A 389 -5.38 10.06 1.21
CA GLY A 389 -6.26 10.50 0.14
C GLY A 389 -5.77 11.79 -0.51
N LEU A 390 -6.68 12.45 -1.24
CA LEU A 390 -6.40 13.68 -1.95
C LEU A 390 -7.45 14.75 -1.62
N VAL A 391 -7.00 15.91 -1.14
CA VAL A 391 -7.91 17.03 -0.81
C VAL A 391 -7.70 18.23 -1.73
N ALA A 392 -8.80 18.89 -2.10
CA ALA A 392 -8.73 20.11 -2.90
C ALA A 392 -8.21 21.27 -2.06
N ARG A 393 -7.22 22.00 -2.57
CA ARG A 393 -6.62 23.15 -1.87
C ARG A 393 -7.62 24.25 -1.54
N GLU A 394 -8.73 24.36 -2.26
CA GLU A 394 -9.76 25.35 -2.00
C GLU A 394 -10.64 25.01 -0.80
N GLU A 395 -10.78 23.73 -0.47
CA GLU A 395 -11.53 23.26 0.70
C GLU A 395 -10.72 23.57 1.97
N VAL A 396 -9.42 23.28 1.92
CA VAL A 396 -8.49 23.50 3.04
C VAL A 396 -7.85 24.88 3.04
N ARG A 397 -8.38 25.90 2.33
CA ARG A 397 -7.88 27.29 2.35
C ARG A 397 -8.74 28.27 3.14
N ARG A 398 -9.91 27.82 3.61
CA ARG A 398 -10.85 28.67 4.34
C ARG A 398 -10.32 29.10 5.69
#